data_AF-A0A1L3LQD2-F1
#
_entry.id   AF-A0A1L3LQD2-F1
#
_cell.length_a   1.000
_cell.length_b   1.000
_cell.length_c   1.000
_cell.angle_alpha   90.00
_cell.angle_beta   90.00
_cell.angle_gamma   90.00
#
_symmetry.space_group_name_H-M   'P 1'
#
loop_
_entity.id
_entity.type
_entity.pdbx_description
1 polymer ?
#
loop_
_entity_poly.entity_id
_entity_poly.type
_entity_poly.pdbx_seq_one_letter_code
_entity_poly.pdbx_strand_id
1 'polypeptide(L)'
;MNEQRPRREPDPPPQQRRSEMRVRPTGPIVPSANVSGHALMCVIAIMSFLACLTLGGVSMVRATAQSWQSQISREITIQIKPDENLDMEKALADARDLALTFPGTTGGNIIDRAATARLLEPWLGGSLDLDELPVPRLVVITIDENNPPDFPAMRKALTETIPEAFLDDHRTWVDRLVAMANTTTMIGTGVLALVFSAMVLTVVFATRGALSGNRHIVEVLHFVGAEAGFVASEFQKHFLRISLKGAGAGGLLAALSFAIASFWQSQTLATPETDQATALFGTFAIGYTGYLGIFAIIIVIALLTTLTARLTVTRTIYEIDLIRSDPGRTDTYQG
;
A
#
# COMPACT_ATOMS: atom_id res chain seq x y z
N MET A 1 22.20 -0.95 -105.79
CA MET A 1 21.21 -0.75 -104.71
C MET A 1 21.69 -1.55 -103.51
N ASN A 2 22.29 -0.89 -102.52
CA ASN A 2 22.46 -1.45 -101.18
C ASN A 2 22.87 -0.31 -100.24
N GLU A 3 21.87 0.25 -99.56
CA GLU A 3 22.02 1.24 -98.51
C GLU A 3 22.69 0.60 -97.28
N GLN A 4 23.89 1.06 -96.93
CA GLN A 4 24.52 0.71 -95.66
C GLN A 4 23.87 1.53 -94.54
N ARG A 5 23.02 0.89 -93.72
CA ARG A 5 22.52 1.45 -92.47
C ARG A 5 23.69 1.69 -91.50
N PRO A 6 23.76 2.84 -90.81
CA PRO A 6 24.75 3.04 -89.75
C PRO A 6 24.42 2.12 -88.56
N ARG A 7 25.46 1.49 -87.99
CA ARG A 7 25.37 0.63 -86.79
C ARG A 7 24.89 1.47 -85.60
N ARG A 8 23.80 1.03 -84.94
CA ARG A 8 23.39 1.53 -83.62
C ARG A 8 24.49 1.20 -82.60
N GLU A 9 25.00 2.21 -81.92
CA GLU A 9 25.77 2.06 -80.68
C GLU A 9 24.90 1.38 -79.60
N PRO A 10 25.47 0.54 -78.72
CA PRO A 10 24.74 -0.01 -77.59
C PRO A 10 24.50 1.08 -76.55
N ASP A 11 23.28 1.16 -76.02
CA ASP A 11 22.96 2.03 -74.87
C ASP A 11 23.86 1.70 -73.67
N PRO A 12 24.29 2.70 -72.88
CA PRO A 12 25.04 2.47 -71.67
C PRO A 12 24.19 1.69 -70.65
N PRO A 13 24.80 0.80 -69.85
CA PRO A 13 24.06 0.00 -68.88
C PRO A 13 23.38 0.92 -67.85
N PRO A 14 22.16 0.56 -67.37
CA PRO A 14 21.43 1.37 -66.41
C PRO A 14 22.25 1.52 -65.12
N GLN A 15 22.50 2.77 -64.73
CA GLN A 15 23.15 3.10 -63.45
C GLN A 15 22.35 2.48 -62.31
N GLN A 16 22.93 1.47 -61.66
CA GLN A 16 22.40 0.90 -60.44
C GLN A 16 22.26 2.02 -59.40
N ARG A 17 21.01 2.33 -59.02
CA ARG A 17 20.70 3.21 -57.89
C ARG A 17 21.48 2.68 -56.70
N ARG A 18 22.40 3.50 -56.18
CA ARG A 18 23.17 3.22 -54.96
C ARG A 18 22.19 2.71 -53.91
N SER A 19 22.42 1.50 -53.43
CA SER A 19 21.69 0.96 -52.29
C SER A 19 21.85 1.91 -51.13
N GLU A 20 20.73 2.46 -50.63
CA GLU A 20 20.73 3.25 -49.41
C GLU A 20 21.32 2.39 -48.29
N MET A 21 22.48 2.81 -47.78
CA MET A 21 23.14 2.18 -46.65
C MET A 21 22.22 2.29 -45.43
N ARG A 22 21.43 1.24 -45.19
CA ARG A 22 20.64 1.10 -43.97
C ARG A 22 21.61 0.81 -42.83
N VAL A 23 21.97 1.85 -42.09
CA VAL A 23 22.82 1.75 -40.90
C VAL A 23 22.19 0.73 -39.95
N ARG A 24 22.91 -0.36 -39.72
CA ARG A 24 22.50 -1.44 -38.83
C ARG A 24 22.43 -0.86 -37.42
N PRO A 25 21.32 -1.00 -36.67
CA PRO A 25 21.26 -0.49 -35.30
C PRO A 25 22.41 -1.11 -34.50
N THR A 26 23.29 -0.25 -33.97
CA THR A 26 24.42 -0.64 -33.14
C THR A 26 23.89 -1.36 -31.90
N GLY A 27 24.42 -2.55 -31.63
CA GLY A 27 24.05 -3.30 -30.43
C GLY A 27 24.34 -2.52 -29.15
N PRO A 28 23.75 -2.91 -28.00
CA PRO A 28 23.98 -2.25 -26.73
C PRO A 28 25.48 -2.16 -26.42
N ILE A 29 25.97 -0.95 -26.13
CA ILE A 29 27.40 -0.66 -25.87
C ILE A 29 27.86 -1.27 -24.54
N VAL A 30 26.92 -1.64 -23.66
CA VAL A 30 27.20 -2.38 -22.42
C VAL A 30 26.99 -3.88 -22.67
N PRO A 31 27.98 -4.76 -22.42
CA PRO A 31 27.78 -6.20 -22.52
C PRO A 31 26.62 -6.62 -21.61
N SER A 32 25.65 -7.35 -22.17
CA SER A 32 24.64 -8.01 -21.36
C SER A 32 25.32 -9.14 -20.59
N ALA A 33 25.81 -8.84 -19.39
CA ALA A 33 26.13 -9.88 -18.41
C ALA A 33 24.80 -10.55 -18.02
N ASN A 34 24.38 -11.54 -18.81
CA ASN A 34 23.05 -12.16 -18.68
C ASN A 34 22.79 -12.64 -17.24
N VAL A 35 23.80 -13.19 -16.56
CA VAL A 35 23.62 -13.74 -15.20
C VAL A 35 23.39 -12.64 -14.15
N SER A 36 24.18 -11.56 -14.16
CA SER A 36 24.06 -10.47 -13.19
C SER A 36 22.78 -9.65 -13.38
N GLY A 37 22.35 -9.45 -14.64
CA GLY A 37 21.11 -8.75 -14.95
C GLY A 37 19.86 -9.54 -14.54
N HIS A 38 19.86 -10.87 -14.75
CA HIS A 38 18.76 -11.73 -14.31
C HIS A 38 18.68 -11.83 -12.78
N ALA A 39 19.81 -11.93 -12.08
CA ALA A 39 19.84 -11.94 -10.62
C ALA A 39 19.25 -10.64 -10.03
N LEU A 40 19.66 -9.48 -10.56
CA LEU A 40 19.12 -8.19 -10.13
C LEU A 40 17.61 -8.08 -10.40
N MET A 41 17.15 -8.55 -11.56
CA MET A 41 15.72 -8.58 -11.90
C MET A 41 14.93 -9.41 -10.89
N CYS A 42 15.42 -10.59 -10.51
CA CYS A 42 14.79 -11.43 -9.50
C CYS A 42 14.72 -10.74 -8.14
N VAL A 43 15.79 -10.07 -7.69
CA VAL A 43 15.78 -9.34 -6.42
C VAL A 43 14.77 -8.20 -6.43
N ILE A 44 14.71 -7.42 -7.52
CA ILE A 44 13.72 -6.35 -7.66
C ILE A 44 12.30 -6.92 -7.68
N ALA A 45 12.07 -8.07 -8.33
CA ALA A 45 10.77 -8.73 -8.33
C ALA A 45 10.34 -9.16 -6.92
N ILE A 46 11.23 -9.77 -6.14
CA ILE A 46 10.96 -10.16 -4.76
C ILE A 46 10.69 -8.93 -3.89
N MET A 47 11.52 -7.90 -3.97
CA MET A 47 11.33 -6.67 -3.19
C MET A 47 10.03 -5.94 -3.58
N SER A 48 9.69 -5.92 -4.87
CA SER A 48 8.43 -5.36 -5.35
C SER A 48 7.23 -6.14 -4.84
N PHE A 49 7.31 -7.47 -4.84
CA PHE A 49 6.29 -8.34 -4.28
C PHE A 49 6.09 -8.06 -2.78
N LEU A 50 7.18 -8.03 -2.00
CA LEU A 50 7.14 -7.71 -0.58
C LEU A 50 6.58 -6.31 -0.32
N ALA A 51 7.01 -5.29 -1.08
CA ALA A 51 6.50 -3.94 -0.96
C ALA A 51 4.99 -3.86 -1.24
N CYS A 52 4.51 -4.57 -2.27
CA CYS A 52 3.08 -4.65 -2.59
C CYS A 52 2.30 -5.38 -1.49
N LEU A 53 2.82 -6.48 -0.94
CA LEU A 53 2.19 -7.19 0.17
C LEU A 53 2.12 -6.32 1.43
N THR A 54 3.20 -5.61 1.78
CA THR A 54 3.22 -4.71 2.93
C THR A 54 2.23 -3.57 2.75
N LEU A 55 2.20 -2.94 1.56
CA LEU A 55 1.23 -1.88 1.26
C LEU A 55 -0.21 -2.39 1.38
N GLY A 56 -0.51 -3.53 0.76
CA GLY A 56 -1.83 -4.17 0.80
C GLY A 56 -2.25 -4.48 2.24
N GLY A 57 -1.40 -5.16 3.01
CA GLY A 57 -1.67 -5.50 4.40
C GLY A 57 -1.90 -4.28 5.29
N VAL A 58 -1.03 -3.26 5.19
CA VAL A 58 -1.21 -2.00 5.95
C VAL A 58 -2.49 -1.29 5.55
N SER A 59 -2.81 -1.22 4.25
CA SER A 59 -4.04 -0.58 3.79
C SER A 59 -5.30 -1.29 4.30
N MET A 60 -5.28 -2.62 4.37
CA MET A 60 -6.38 -3.42 4.88
C MET A 60 -6.58 -3.20 6.38
N VAL A 61 -5.50 -3.26 7.18
CA VAL A 61 -5.55 -3.01 8.63
C VAL A 61 -6.13 -1.62 8.94
N ARG A 62 -5.72 -0.59 8.18
CA ARG A 62 -6.26 0.77 8.35
C ARG A 62 -7.74 0.85 8.00
N ALA A 63 -8.14 0.26 6.87
CA ALA A 63 -9.52 0.30 6.43
C ALA A 63 -10.46 -0.40 7.42
N THR A 64 -10.05 -1.57 7.93
CA THR A 64 -10.82 -2.33 8.93
C THR A 64 -10.89 -1.61 10.27
N ALA A 65 -9.79 -1.01 10.73
CA ALA A 65 -9.81 -0.22 11.97
C ALA A 65 -10.74 1.01 11.86
N GLN A 66 -10.73 1.70 10.71
CA GLN A 66 -11.61 2.84 10.46
C GLN A 66 -13.08 2.44 10.34
N SER A 67 -13.38 1.30 9.72
CA SER A 67 -14.77 0.83 9.60
C SER A 67 -15.36 0.48 10.98
N TRP A 68 -14.61 -0.24 11.82
CA TRP A 68 -15.05 -0.54 13.20
C TRP A 68 -15.19 0.72 14.03
N GLN A 69 -14.26 1.67 13.89
CA GLN A 69 -14.35 2.95 14.56
C GLN A 69 -15.66 3.64 14.22
N SER A 70 -16.01 3.74 12.94
CA SER A 70 -17.23 4.41 12.49
C SER A 70 -18.52 3.70 12.90
N GLN A 71 -18.50 2.36 13.04
CA GLN A 71 -19.69 1.61 13.44
C GLN A 71 -20.00 1.79 14.93
N ILE A 72 -18.96 1.79 15.78
CA ILE A 72 -19.13 1.85 17.23
C ILE A 72 -19.20 3.30 17.72
N SER A 73 -18.58 4.25 17.01
CA SER A 73 -18.55 5.67 17.41
C SER A 73 -19.87 6.43 17.19
N ARG A 74 -20.84 5.83 16.49
CA ARG A 74 -22.14 6.41 16.10
C ARG A 74 -23.27 6.14 17.07
N GLU A 75 -23.07 5.24 18.03
CA GLU A 75 -24.09 4.87 18.99
C GLU A 75 -23.52 5.00 20.40
N ILE A 76 -24.32 5.56 21.31
CA ILE A 76 -24.06 5.53 22.74
C ILE A 76 -25.21 4.85 23.44
N THR A 77 -24.90 4.17 24.53
CA THR A 77 -25.90 3.39 25.26
C THR A 77 -26.05 3.96 26.65
N ILE A 78 -27.29 4.33 26.99
CA ILE A 78 -27.67 4.69 28.36
C ILE A 78 -28.27 3.44 28.98
N GLN A 79 -27.67 2.96 30.06
CA GLN A 79 -28.13 1.80 30.83
C GLN A 79 -28.83 2.30 32.09
N ILE A 80 -30.05 1.84 32.34
CA ILE A 80 -30.79 2.15 33.56
C ILE A 80 -30.94 0.85 34.35
N LYS A 81 -30.40 0.83 35.57
CA LYS A 81 -30.54 -0.33 36.46
C LYS A 81 -31.96 -0.35 37.06
N PRO A 82 -32.61 -1.52 37.13
CA PRO A 82 -33.91 -1.64 37.80
C PRO A 82 -33.76 -1.39 39.31
N ASP A 83 -34.65 -0.55 39.85
CA ASP A 83 -34.83 -0.27 41.28
C ASP A 83 -36.32 -0.37 41.61
N GLU A 84 -36.67 -0.87 42.81
CA GLU A 84 -38.06 -1.09 43.23
C GLU A 84 -38.89 0.20 43.31
N ASN A 85 -38.25 1.36 43.47
CA ASN A 85 -38.93 2.65 43.57
C ASN A 85 -38.89 3.47 42.26
N LEU A 86 -38.35 2.91 41.18
CA LEU A 86 -38.18 3.62 39.91
C LEU A 86 -39.24 3.20 38.89
N ASP A 87 -40.00 4.18 38.36
CA ASP A 87 -40.81 3.96 37.17
C ASP A 87 -39.89 3.86 35.95
N MET A 88 -39.62 2.62 35.54
CA MET A 88 -38.67 2.31 34.48
C MET A 88 -39.08 2.88 33.12
N GLU A 89 -40.35 2.86 32.75
CA GLU A 89 -40.78 3.36 31.43
C GLU A 89 -40.68 4.89 31.37
N LYS A 90 -40.99 5.57 32.49
CA LYS A 90 -40.76 7.01 32.61
C LYS A 90 -39.28 7.35 32.58
N ALA A 91 -38.44 6.62 33.33
CA ALA A 91 -36.99 6.84 33.36
C ALA A 91 -36.35 6.65 31.97
N LEU A 92 -36.80 5.66 31.19
CA LEU A 92 -36.31 5.44 29.83
C LEU A 92 -36.70 6.59 28.88
N ALA A 93 -37.94 7.08 28.99
CA ALA A 93 -38.39 8.24 28.22
C ALA A 93 -37.63 9.51 28.59
N ASP A 94 -37.48 9.79 29.89
CA ASP A 94 -36.75 10.95 30.41
C ASP A 94 -35.27 10.90 29.99
N ALA A 95 -34.62 9.73 30.04
CA ALA A 95 -33.25 9.54 29.59
C ALA A 95 -33.09 9.80 28.09
N ARG A 96 -34.02 9.29 27.27
CA ARG A 96 -34.03 9.52 25.82
C ARG A 96 -34.18 11.00 25.49
N ASP A 97 -35.18 11.66 26.09
CA ASP A 97 -35.53 13.04 25.76
C ASP A 97 -34.45 14.02 26.25
N LEU A 98 -33.85 13.73 27.42
CA LEU A 98 -32.69 14.47 27.90
C LEU A 98 -31.48 14.32 26.96
N ALA A 99 -31.17 13.09 26.53
CA ALA A 99 -30.06 12.86 25.61
C ALA A 99 -30.26 13.58 24.27
N LEU A 100 -31.48 13.55 23.73
CA LEU A 100 -31.84 14.26 22.49
C LEU A 100 -31.77 15.79 22.57
N THR A 101 -31.69 16.35 23.78
CA THR A 101 -31.49 17.79 23.97
C THR A 101 -30.05 18.22 23.70
N PHE A 102 -29.09 17.29 23.72
CA PHE A 102 -27.68 17.60 23.47
C PHE A 102 -27.39 17.78 21.98
N PRO A 103 -26.62 18.82 21.60
CA PRO A 103 -26.20 19.01 20.22
C PRO A 103 -25.32 17.85 19.76
N GLY A 104 -25.57 17.32 18.56
CA GLY A 104 -24.85 16.16 18.03
C GLY A 104 -25.55 14.82 18.25
N THR A 105 -26.72 14.80 18.89
CA THR A 105 -27.61 13.62 18.89
C THR A 105 -28.56 13.67 17.70
N THR A 106 -28.77 12.54 17.03
CA THR A 106 -29.60 12.47 15.81
C THR A 106 -30.85 11.62 15.99
N GLY A 107 -30.84 10.67 16.93
CA GLY A 107 -31.98 9.80 17.20
C GLY A 107 -31.81 9.03 18.50
N GLY A 108 -32.91 8.53 19.05
CA GLY A 108 -32.92 7.75 20.29
C GLY A 108 -33.96 6.66 20.23
N ASN A 109 -33.56 5.42 20.45
CA ASN A 109 -34.42 4.25 20.46
C ASN A 109 -34.34 3.54 21.81
N ILE A 110 -35.50 3.21 22.37
CA ILE A 110 -35.60 2.45 23.62
C ILE A 110 -35.67 0.98 23.25
N ILE A 111 -34.76 0.16 23.80
CA ILE A 111 -34.78 -1.27 23.56
C ILE A 111 -35.92 -1.90 24.37
N ASP A 112 -36.83 -2.58 23.66
CA ASP A 112 -37.94 -3.29 24.28
C ASP A 112 -37.46 -4.57 24.96
N ARG A 113 -38.22 -5.03 25.96
CA ARG A 113 -37.88 -6.27 26.68
C ARG A 113 -37.80 -7.48 25.75
N ALA A 114 -38.64 -7.52 24.72
CA ALA A 114 -38.63 -8.61 23.74
C ALA A 114 -37.35 -8.62 22.89
N ALA A 115 -36.78 -7.47 22.50
CA ALA A 115 -35.48 -7.44 21.85
C ALA A 115 -34.37 -7.87 22.80
N THR A 116 -34.38 -7.42 24.06
CA THR A 116 -33.40 -7.89 25.05
C THR A 116 -33.46 -9.41 25.22
N ALA A 117 -34.65 -10.01 25.28
CA ALA A 117 -34.82 -11.46 25.34
C ALA A 117 -34.19 -12.17 24.14
N ARG A 118 -34.48 -11.69 22.92
CA ARG A 118 -33.90 -12.24 21.68
C ARG A 118 -32.38 -12.12 21.62
N LEU A 119 -31.80 -11.05 22.18
CA LEU A 119 -30.34 -10.87 22.23
C LEU A 119 -29.67 -11.82 23.22
N LEU A 120 -30.36 -12.19 24.29
CA LEU A 120 -29.86 -13.08 25.33
C LEU A 120 -30.12 -14.57 25.07
N GLU A 121 -31.13 -14.90 24.24
CA GLU A 121 -31.52 -16.26 23.88
C GLU A 121 -30.36 -17.15 23.38
N PRO A 122 -29.40 -16.68 22.55
CA PRO A 122 -28.27 -17.51 22.11
C PRO A 122 -27.33 -17.94 23.25
N TRP A 123 -27.31 -17.19 24.36
CA TRP A 123 -26.42 -17.42 25.49
C TRP A 123 -27.11 -18.15 26.63
N LEU A 124 -28.39 -17.82 26.89
CA LEU A 124 -29.13 -18.26 28.07
C LEU A 124 -30.25 -19.27 27.73
N GLY A 125 -30.51 -19.53 26.45
CA GLY A 125 -31.58 -20.39 25.97
C GLY A 125 -32.95 -19.69 25.94
N GLY A 126 -33.90 -20.27 25.20
CA GLY A 126 -35.21 -19.66 24.93
C GLY A 126 -36.25 -19.74 26.06
N SER A 127 -35.89 -20.26 27.25
CA SER A 127 -36.82 -20.46 28.38
C SER A 127 -36.48 -19.62 29.61
N LEU A 128 -35.85 -18.46 29.42
CA LEU A 128 -35.48 -17.58 30.53
C LEU A 128 -36.59 -16.54 30.79
N ASP A 129 -37.06 -16.45 32.04
CA ASP A 129 -37.93 -15.37 32.46
C ASP A 129 -37.08 -14.13 32.81
N LEU A 130 -37.19 -13.08 32.00
CA LEU A 130 -36.43 -11.84 32.21
C LEU A 130 -36.92 -11.07 33.43
N ASP A 131 -38.10 -11.37 33.96
CA ASP A 131 -38.65 -10.67 35.12
C ASP A 131 -38.02 -11.16 36.45
N GLU A 132 -37.37 -12.33 36.45
CA GLU A 132 -36.64 -12.86 37.61
C GLU A 132 -35.17 -12.36 37.70
N LEU A 133 -34.65 -11.76 36.63
CA LEU A 133 -33.29 -11.24 36.57
C LEU A 133 -33.29 -9.71 36.57
N PRO A 134 -32.48 -9.05 37.41
CA PRO A 134 -32.31 -7.60 37.37
C PRO A 134 -31.46 -7.20 36.15
N VAL A 135 -32.03 -7.32 34.96
CA VAL A 135 -31.41 -6.91 33.69
C VAL A 135 -31.57 -5.39 33.50
N PRO A 136 -30.48 -4.64 33.24
CA PRO A 136 -30.57 -3.22 32.91
C PRO A 136 -31.39 -3.00 31.64
N ARG A 137 -32.15 -1.91 31.60
CA ARG A 137 -32.84 -1.46 30.39
C ARG A 137 -31.93 -0.50 29.62
N LEU A 138 -31.98 -0.57 28.29
CA LEU A 138 -31.06 0.13 27.42
C LEU A 138 -31.80 1.16 26.57
N VAL A 139 -31.24 2.37 26.46
CA VAL A 139 -31.61 3.38 25.46
C VAL A 139 -30.40 3.59 24.57
N VAL A 140 -30.57 3.33 23.27
CA VAL A 140 -29.53 3.56 22.27
C VAL A 140 -29.75 4.92 21.65
N ILE A 141 -28.75 5.79 21.72
CA ILE A 141 -28.78 7.13 21.13
C ILE A 141 -27.80 7.16 19.96
N THR A 142 -28.29 7.50 18.79
CA THR A 142 -27.46 7.75 17.60
C THR A 142 -26.89 9.15 17.66
N ILE A 143 -25.60 9.29 17.38
CA ILE A 143 -24.87 10.54 17.43
C ILE A 143 -24.18 10.86 16.10
N ASP A 144 -23.98 12.14 15.84
CA ASP A 144 -23.15 12.61 14.74
C ASP A 144 -21.67 12.42 15.10
N GLU A 145 -20.97 11.65 14.26
CA GLU A 145 -19.55 11.37 14.40
C GLU A 145 -18.68 12.62 14.20
N ASN A 146 -19.12 13.55 13.32
CA ASN A 146 -18.35 14.75 12.99
C ASN A 146 -18.51 15.87 14.03
N ASN A 147 -19.62 15.89 14.74
CA ASN A 147 -19.91 16.87 15.80
C ASN A 147 -20.49 16.15 17.02
N PRO A 148 -19.66 15.43 17.79
CA PRO A 148 -20.14 14.62 18.90
C PRO A 148 -20.64 15.48 20.07
N PRO A 149 -21.64 14.99 20.83
CA PRO A 149 -22.13 15.67 22.03
C PRO A 149 -21.08 15.68 23.15
N ASP A 150 -21.24 16.62 24.09
CA ASP A 150 -20.42 16.70 25.30
C ASP A 150 -20.81 15.57 26.29
N PHE A 151 -20.09 14.45 26.23
CA PHE A 151 -20.36 13.28 27.08
C PHE A 151 -20.18 13.56 28.58
N PRO A 152 -19.13 14.27 29.05
CA PRO A 152 -19.06 14.69 30.45
C PRO A 152 -20.29 15.46 30.92
N ALA A 153 -20.76 16.43 30.14
CA ALA A 153 -21.96 17.19 30.48
C ALA A 153 -23.23 16.32 30.43
N MET A 154 -23.35 15.45 29.42
CA MET A 154 -24.47 14.51 29.29
C MET A 154 -24.53 13.53 30.46
N ARG A 155 -23.38 12.94 30.84
CA ARG A 155 -23.27 12.03 31.99
C ARG A 155 -23.69 12.73 33.28
N LYS A 156 -23.26 13.98 33.48
CA LYS A 156 -23.64 14.77 34.64
C LYS A 156 -25.15 15.03 34.67
N ALA A 157 -25.74 15.48 33.56
CA ALA A 157 -27.17 15.74 33.47
C ALA A 157 -28.02 14.47 33.68
N LEU A 158 -27.57 13.33 33.12
CA LEU A 158 -28.21 12.03 33.31
C LEU A 158 -28.18 11.61 34.78
N THR A 159 -27.04 11.67 35.45
CA THR A 159 -26.92 11.29 36.87
C THR A 159 -27.70 12.23 37.80
N GLU A 160 -27.82 13.52 37.46
CA GLU A 160 -28.65 14.47 38.22
C GLU A 160 -30.15 14.20 38.09
N THR A 161 -30.59 13.70 36.93
CA THR A 161 -32.02 13.42 36.66
C THR A 161 -32.42 12.01 37.07
N ILE A 162 -31.55 11.03 36.80
CA ILE A 162 -31.76 9.59 37.01
C ILE A 162 -30.48 9.01 37.62
N PRO A 163 -30.39 8.89 38.96
CA PRO A 163 -29.20 8.39 39.65
C PRO A 163 -28.75 6.98 39.19
N GLU A 164 -29.69 6.17 38.72
CA GLU A 164 -29.51 4.77 38.30
C GLU A 164 -29.03 4.66 36.83
N ALA A 165 -28.93 5.77 36.10
CA ALA A 165 -28.50 5.81 34.71
C ALA A 165 -26.97 5.85 34.58
N PHE A 166 -26.44 5.00 33.70
CA PHE A 166 -25.03 4.93 33.34
C PHE A 166 -24.87 5.14 31.83
N LEU A 167 -24.07 6.14 31.46
CA LEU A 167 -23.76 6.43 30.05
C LEU A 167 -22.47 5.73 29.63
N ASP A 168 -22.62 4.79 28.70
CA ASP A 168 -21.50 4.12 28.03
C ASP A 168 -21.26 4.71 26.63
N ASP A 169 -20.13 5.39 26.48
CA ASP A 169 -19.74 6.05 25.24
C ASP A 169 -18.95 5.15 24.29
N HIS A 170 -18.54 3.93 24.67
CA HIS A 170 -17.76 2.90 23.93
C HIS A 170 -16.47 3.38 23.21
N ARG A 171 -16.28 4.69 23.06
CA ARG A 171 -15.24 5.38 22.30
C ARG A 171 -13.88 5.19 22.93
N THR A 172 -13.78 5.20 24.25
CA THR A 172 -12.49 5.00 24.93
C THR A 172 -11.85 3.64 24.59
N TRP A 173 -12.66 2.59 24.41
CA TRP A 173 -12.17 1.28 23.99
C TRP A 173 -11.81 1.26 22.50
N VAL A 174 -12.66 1.84 21.65
CA VAL A 174 -12.42 1.99 20.21
C VAL A 174 -11.14 2.79 19.94
N ASP A 175 -10.93 3.91 20.63
CA ASP A 175 -9.76 4.78 20.49
C ASP A 175 -8.47 4.01 20.79
N ARG A 176 -8.49 3.11 21.78
CA ARG A 176 -7.35 2.24 22.09
C ARG A 176 -7.11 1.24 20.95
N LEU A 177 -8.15 0.62 20.41
CA LEU A 177 -8.01 -0.28 19.25
C LEU A 177 -7.49 0.45 18.01
N VAL A 178 -7.99 1.64 17.74
CA VAL A 178 -7.53 2.49 16.64
C VAL A 178 -6.07 2.89 16.86
N ALA A 179 -5.67 3.23 18.08
CA ALA A 179 -4.27 3.51 18.42
C ALA A 179 -3.37 2.29 18.18
N MET A 180 -3.82 1.08 18.53
CA MET A 180 -3.11 -0.16 18.24
C MET A 180 -2.99 -0.41 16.73
N ALA A 181 -4.07 -0.22 15.96
CA ALA A 181 -4.06 -0.35 14.50
C ALA A 181 -3.15 0.68 13.82
N ASN A 182 -3.13 1.92 14.32
CA ASN A 182 -2.22 2.96 13.87
C ASN A 182 -0.76 2.63 14.18
N THR A 183 -0.48 2.03 15.35
CA THR A 183 0.86 1.57 15.70
C THR A 183 1.31 0.45 14.77
N THR A 184 0.45 -0.53 14.49
CA THR A 184 0.71 -1.60 13.50
C THR A 184 0.96 -1.03 12.10
N THR A 185 0.17 -0.04 11.69
CA THR A 185 0.33 0.70 10.44
C THR A 185 1.68 1.41 10.37
N MET A 186 2.12 2.02 11.47
CA MET A 186 3.43 2.67 11.57
C MET A 186 4.57 1.66 11.42
N ILE A 187 4.46 0.51 12.09
CA ILE A 187 5.44 -0.59 11.96
C ILE A 187 5.49 -1.08 10.52
N GLY A 188 4.34 -1.35 9.89
CA GLY A 188 4.28 -1.79 8.50
C GLY A 188 4.86 -0.77 7.51
N THR A 189 4.61 0.52 7.74
CA THR A 189 5.23 1.61 6.96
C THR A 189 6.76 1.66 7.17
N GLY A 190 7.23 1.40 8.39
CA GLY A 190 8.65 1.25 8.70
C GLY A 190 9.30 0.07 7.96
N VAL A 191 8.64 -1.08 7.91
CA VAL A 191 9.10 -2.24 7.11
C VAL A 191 9.17 -1.90 5.63
N LEU A 192 8.17 -1.20 5.09
CA LEU A 192 8.17 -0.75 3.69
C LEU A 192 9.36 0.20 3.41
N ALA A 193 9.65 1.12 4.32
CA ALA A 193 10.81 2.01 4.23
C ALA A 193 12.15 1.23 4.26
N LEU A 194 12.25 0.19 5.08
CA LEU A 194 13.41 -0.70 5.11
C LEU A 194 13.58 -1.47 3.80
N VAL A 195 12.49 -1.96 3.20
CA VAL A 195 12.51 -2.61 1.88
C VAL A 195 13.04 -1.67 0.80
N PHE A 196 12.57 -0.41 0.77
CA PHE A 196 13.10 0.59 -0.17
C PHE A 196 14.56 0.93 0.09
N SER A 197 14.96 1.03 1.35
CA SER A 197 16.36 1.29 1.72
C SER A 197 17.29 0.15 1.27
N ALA A 198 16.88 -1.10 1.51
CA ALA A 198 17.58 -2.28 1.04
C ALA A 198 17.67 -2.32 -0.50
N MET A 199 16.58 -1.97 -1.19
CA MET A 199 16.56 -1.87 -2.65
C MET A 199 17.58 -0.86 -3.18
N VAL A 200 17.61 0.35 -2.61
CA VAL A 200 18.60 1.38 -2.99
C VAL A 200 20.01 0.82 -2.81
N LEU A 201 20.30 0.19 -1.67
CA LEU A 201 21.61 -0.38 -1.39
C LEU A 201 22.00 -1.48 -2.38
N THR A 202 21.07 -2.40 -2.70
CA THR A 202 21.28 -3.43 -3.72
C THR A 202 21.58 -2.82 -5.08
N VAL A 203 20.84 -1.78 -5.49
CA VAL A 203 21.07 -1.10 -6.77
C VAL A 203 22.43 -0.40 -6.79
N VAL A 204 22.84 0.24 -5.70
CA VAL A 204 24.18 0.83 -5.57
C VAL A 204 25.26 -0.24 -5.77
N PHE A 205 25.16 -1.37 -5.06
CA PHE A 205 26.14 -2.45 -5.20
C PHE A 205 26.15 -3.07 -6.59
N ALA A 206 24.97 -3.32 -7.17
CA ALA A 206 24.84 -3.85 -8.52
C ALA A 206 25.45 -2.91 -9.57
N THR A 207 25.21 -1.60 -9.43
CA THR A 207 25.73 -0.57 -10.34
C THR A 207 27.25 -0.45 -10.22
N ARG A 208 27.78 -0.37 -8.99
CA ARG A 208 29.23 -0.33 -8.75
C ARG A 208 29.94 -1.60 -9.23
N GLY A 209 29.35 -2.77 -8.98
CA GLY A 209 29.87 -4.05 -9.47
C GLY A 209 29.88 -4.13 -11.00
N ALA A 210 28.83 -3.64 -11.65
CA ALA A 210 28.78 -3.56 -13.11
C ALA A 210 29.84 -2.62 -13.69
N LEU A 211 30.09 -1.47 -13.03
CA LEU A 211 31.13 -0.51 -13.44
C LEU A 211 32.54 -1.08 -13.23
N SER A 212 32.83 -1.70 -12.08
CA SER A 212 34.16 -2.25 -11.80
C SER A 212 34.49 -3.45 -12.70
N GLY A 213 33.51 -4.33 -12.94
CA GLY A 213 33.67 -5.49 -13.82
C GLY A 213 33.89 -5.13 -15.28
N ASN A 214 33.41 -3.96 -15.72
CA ASN A 214 33.56 -3.47 -17.11
C ASN A 214 34.54 -2.29 -17.23
N ARG A 215 35.45 -2.10 -16.26
CA ARG A 215 36.40 -0.97 -16.23
C ARG A 215 37.14 -0.78 -17.55
N HIS A 216 37.55 -1.87 -18.19
CA HIS A 216 38.27 -1.84 -19.48
C HIS A 216 37.43 -1.21 -20.61
N ILE A 217 36.11 -1.45 -20.63
CA ILE A 217 35.19 -0.89 -21.63
C ILE A 217 34.96 0.61 -21.38
N VAL A 218 34.82 0.99 -20.11
CA VAL A 218 34.68 2.39 -19.71
C VAL A 218 35.94 3.19 -20.06
N GLU A 219 37.12 2.60 -19.90
CA GLU A 219 38.40 3.22 -20.23
C GLU A 219 38.56 3.47 -21.74
N VAL A 220 38.18 2.50 -22.58
CA VAL A 220 38.18 2.67 -24.05
C VAL A 220 37.17 3.75 -24.47
N LEU A 221 35.98 3.78 -23.87
CA LEU A 221 34.96 4.76 -24.19
C LEU A 221 35.37 6.18 -23.76
N HIS A 222 36.09 6.30 -22.63
CA HIS A 222 36.70 7.55 -22.19
C HIS A 222 37.79 8.03 -23.18
N PHE A 223 38.60 7.14 -23.74
CA PHE A 223 39.60 7.51 -24.77
C PHE A 223 38.97 8.03 -26.07
N VAL A 224 37.73 7.66 -26.37
CA VAL A 224 36.96 8.16 -27.51
C VAL A 224 36.20 9.46 -27.17
N GLY A 225 36.29 9.95 -25.93
CA GLY A 225 35.71 11.23 -25.49
C GLY A 225 34.23 11.17 -25.13
N ALA A 226 33.70 10.00 -24.75
CA ALA A 226 32.31 9.92 -24.30
C ALA A 226 32.11 10.68 -22.99
N GLU A 227 31.16 11.61 -23.00
CA GLU A 227 30.78 12.39 -21.83
C GLU A 227 30.20 11.46 -20.74
N ALA A 228 30.56 11.70 -19.46
CA ALA A 228 30.05 10.93 -18.32
C ALA A 228 28.51 10.86 -18.28
N GLY A 229 27.84 11.91 -18.77
CA GLY A 229 26.39 11.96 -18.93
C GLY A 229 25.83 10.94 -19.94
N PHE A 230 26.56 10.65 -21.02
CA PHE A 230 26.15 9.64 -22.01
C PHE A 230 26.14 8.24 -21.37
N VAL A 231 27.21 7.88 -20.66
CA VAL A 231 27.31 6.61 -19.93
C VAL A 231 26.20 6.50 -18.87
N ALA A 232 26.00 7.53 -18.07
CA ALA A 232 24.94 7.56 -17.06
C ALA A 232 23.54 7.37 -17.67
N SER A 233 23.27 7.97 -18.84
CA SER A 233 21.99 7.84 -19.54
C SER A 233 21.72 6.42 -20.06
N GLU A 234 22.77 5.70 -20.49
CA GLU A 234 22.62 4.35 -21.02
C GLU A 234 22.39 3.34 -19.89
N PHE A 235 23.12 3.49 -18.77
CA PHE A 235 22.85 2.77 -17.53
C PHE A 235 21.43 3.06 -17.01
N GLN A 236 20.99 4.31 -17.05
CA GLN A 236 19.63 4.71 -16.67
C GLN A 236 18.57 3.93 -17.47
N LYS A 237 18.67 3.90 -18.80
CA LYS A 237 17.72 3.17 -19.67
C LYS A 237 17.75 1.66 -19.39
N HIS A 238 18.94 1.10 -19.17
CA HIS A 238 19.11 -0.31 -18.87
C HIS A 238 18.43 -0.70 -17.56
N PHE A 239 18.75 0.02 -16.47
CA PHE A 239 18.17 -0.22 -15.15
C PHE A 239 16.67 0.06 -15.10
N LEU A 240 16.17 1.05 -15.85
CA LEU A 240 14.74 1.32 -15.98
C LEU A 240 13.99 0.13 -16.60
N ARG A 241 14.53 -0.47 -17.68
CA ARG A 241 13.90 -1.64 -18.31
C ARG A 241 13.92 -2.87 -17.41
N ILE A 242 15.01 -3.08 -16.67
CA ILE A 242 15.13 -4.20 -15.73
C ILE A 242 14.17 -4.01 -14.55
N SER A 243 14.15 -2.81 -13.96
CA SER A 243 13.32 -2.52 -12.79
C SER A 243 11.84 -2.55 -13.14
N LEU A 244 11.43 -2.06 -14.32
CA LEU A 244 10.04 -2.14 -14.76
C LEU A 244 9.57 -3.59 -14.97
N LYS A 245 10.42 -4.44 -15.56
CA LYS A 245 10.12 -5.88 -15.73
C LYS A 245 10.08 -6.62 -14.40
N GLY A 246 11.07 -6.38 -13.54
CA GLY A 246 11.15 -6.99 -12.21
C GLY A 246 9.99 -6.55 -11.32
N ALA A 247 9.76 -5.25 -11.19
CA ALA A 247 8.67 -4.69 -10.40
C ALA A 247 7.31 -5.07 -10.98
N GLY A 248 7.15 -5.09 -12.31
CA GLY A 248 5.96 -5.60 -12.97
C GLY A 248 5.67 -7.06 -12.63
N ALA A 249 6.69 -7.94 -12.68
CA ALA A 249 6.53 -9.34 -12.30
C ALA A 249 6.17 -9.49 -10.81
N GLY A 250 6.84 -8.76 -9.92
CA GLY A 250 6.56 -8.78 -8.48
C GLY A 250 5.17 -8.24 -8.12
N GLY A 251 4.77 -7.13 -8.76
CA GLY A 251 3.44 -6.54 -8.59
C GLY A 251 2.33 -7.42 -9.16
N LEU A 252 2.56 -8.09 -10.29
CA LEU A 252 1.63 -9.07 -10.85
C LEU A 252 1.48 -10.29 -9.93
N LEU A 253 2.59 -10.81 -9.39
CA LEU A 253 2.54 -11.88 -8.39
C LEU A 253 1.77 -11.46 -7.15
N ALA A 254 1.96 -10.23 -6.65
CA ALA A 254 1.19 -9.73 -5.52
C ALA A 254 -0.30 -9.63 -5.86
N ALA A 255 -0.64 -9.06 -7.03
CA ALA A 255 -2.01 -8.97 -7.50
C ALA A 255 -2.68 -10.35 -7.62
N LEU A 256 -1.95 -11.36 -8.12
CA LEU A 256 -2.43 -12.74 -8.16
C LEU A 256 -2.61 -13.33 -6.76
N SER A 257 -1.66 -13.14 -5.84
CA SER A 257 -1.77 -13.62 -4.46
C SER A 257 -3.01 -13.04 -3.78
N PHE A 258 -3.28 -11.75 -3.96
CA PHE A 258 -4.48 -11.12 -3.44
C PHE A 258 -5.76 -11.60 -4.13
N ALA A 259 -5.74 -11.79 -5.44
CA ALA A 259 -6.88 -12.33 -6.19
C ALA A 259 -7.21 -13.77 -5.74
N ILE A 260 -6.19 -14.60 -5.51
CA ILE A 260 -6.35 -15.96 -4.98
C ILE A 260 -6.92 -15.91 -3.57
N ALA A 261 -6.36 -15.07 -2.68
CA ALA A 261 -6.89 -14.92 -1.32
C ALA A 261 -8.37 -14.48 -1.31
N SER A 262 -8.73 -13.51 -2.16
CA SER A 262 -10.10 -13.04 -2.34
C SER A 262 -11.02 -14.15 -2.88
N PHE A 263 -10.57 -14.90 -3.88
CA PHE A 263 -11.34 -16.02 -4.45
C PHE A 263 -11.57 -17.14 -3.44
N TRP A 264 -10.55 -17.50 -2.67
CA TRP A 264 -10.67 -18.50 -1.61
C TRP A 264 -11.65 -18.04 -0.52
N GLN A 265 -11.55 -16.79 -0.06
CA GLN A 265 -12.53 -16.24 0.88
C GLN A 265 -13.95 -16.29 0.31
N SER A 266 -14.14 -15.95 -0.97
CA SER A 266 -15.46 -15.93 -1.60
C SER A 266 -16.13 -17.30 -1.71
N GLN A 267 -15.34 -18.38 -1.84
CA GLN A 267 -15.86 -19.75 -1.83
C GLN A 267 -16.16 -20.27 -0.42
N THR A 268 -15.44 -19.79 0.60
CA THR A 268 -15.63 -20.24 1.99
C THR A 268 -16.70 -19.44 2.75
N LEU A 269 -17.32 -18.42 2.13
CA LEU A 269 -18.45 -17.62 2.68
C LEU A 269 -19.65 -18.47 3.17
N ALA A 270 -19.69 -19.77 2.88
CA ALA A 270 -20.71 -20.69 3.38
C ALA A 270 -20.44 -21.25 4.80
N THR A 271 -19.35 -20.87 5.48
CA THR A 271 -19.05 -21.33 6.86
C THR A 271 -19.08 -20.19 7.89
N PRO A 272 -19.59 -20.43 9.12
CA PRO A 272 -19.65 -19.42 10.20
C PRO A 272 -18.29 -18.79 10.57
N GLU A 273 -17.19 -19.54 10.40
CA GLU A 273 -15.84 -19.03 10.66
C GLU A 273 -15.40 -17.97 9.64
N THR A 274 -15.87 -18.05 8.40
CA THR A 274 -15.52 -17.08 7.35
C THR A 274 -16.29 -15.78 7.54
N ASP A 275 -17.49 -15.83 8.14
CA ASP A 275 -18.25 -14.64 8.53
C ASP A 275 -17.56 -13.91 9.69
N GLN A 276 -17.04 -14.64 10.67
CA GLN A 276 -16.17 -14.08 11.71
C GLN A 276 -14.86 -13.52 11.14
N ALA A 277 -14.19 -14.21 10.22
CA ALA A 277 -12.97 -13.70 9.59
C ALA A 277 -13.23 -12.44 8.75
N THR A 278 -14.38 -12.37 8.08
CA THR A 278 -14.80 -11.19 7.31
C THR A 278 -15.19 -10.04 8.22
N ALA A 279 -15.81 -10.32 9.37
CA ALA A 279 -16.04 -9.32 10.41
C ALA A 279 -14.74 -8.82 11.06
N LEU A 280 -13.76 -9.70 11.28
CA LEU A 280 -12.47 -9.43 11.95
C LEU A 280 -11.41 -8.78 11.04
N PHE A 281 -11.43 -9.04 9.74
CA PHE A 281 -10.40 -8.55 8.81
C PHE A 281 -10.95 -7.74 7.64
N GLY A 282 -12.28 -7.63 7.51
CA GLY A 282 -12.94 -7.06 6.35
C GLY A 282 -12.99 -8.06 5.18
N THR A 283 -13.56 -7.64 4.06
CA THR A 283 -13.43 -8.40 2.82
C THR A 283 -11.98 -8.26 2.31
N PHE A 284 -11.27 -9.37 2.06
CA PHE A 284 -9.95 -9.39 1.39
C PHE A 284 -10.04 -8.98 -0.10
N ALA A 285 -11.07 -8.23 -0.48
CA ALA A 285 -11.20 -7.65 -1.80
C ALA A 285 -10.30 -6.42 -1.87
N ILE A 286 -9.20 -6.54 -2.62
CA ILE A 286 -8.46 -5.37 -3.06
C ILE A 286 -9.40 -4.55 -3.93
N GLY A 287 -9.97 -3.49 -3.35
CA GLY A 287 -10.67 -2.47 -4.11
C GLY A 287 -9.74 -1.84 -5.15
N TYR A 288 -10.30 -1.06 -6.08
CA TYR A 288 -9.54 -0.34 -7.11
C TYR A 288 -8.34 0.44 -6.54
N THR A 289 -8.44 0.93 -5.31
CA THR A 289 -7.39 1.64 -4.58
C THR A 289 -6.14 0.79 -4.31
N GLY A 290 -6.28 -0.50 -4.00
CA GLY A 290 -5.11 -1.35 -3.75
C GLY A 290 -4.41 -1.78 -5.04
N TYR A 291 -5.13 -1.98 -6.15
CA TYR A 291 -4.51 -2.17 -7.46
C TYR A 291 -3.77 -0.91 -7.94
N LEU A 292 -4.36 0.27 -7.69
CA LEU A 292 -3.66 1.56 -7.89
C LEU A 292 -2.40 1.67 -7.02
N GLY A 293 -2.46 1.18 -5.78
CA GLY A 293 -1.30 1.10 -4.88
C GLY A 293 -0.18 0.23 -5.44
N ILE A 294 -0.49 -0.96 -5.98
CA ILE A 294 0.48 -1.83 -6.64
C ILE A 294 1.12 -1.12 -7.84
N PHE A 295 0.31 -0.48 -8.69
CA PHE A 295 0.82 0.27 -9.83
C PHE A 295 1.72 1.43 -9.41
N ALA A 296 1.35 2.16 -8.35
CA ALA A 296 2.17 3.22 -7.78
C ALA A 296 3.51 2.69 -7.25
N ILE A 297 3.54 1.53 -6.57
CA ILE A 297 4.76 0.89 -6.10
C ILE A 297 5.68 0.52 -7.29
N ILE A 298 5.13 -0.02 -8.38
CA ILE A 298 5.91 -0.34 -9.59
C ILE A 298 6.61 0.92 -10.12
N ILE A 299 5.88 2.04 -10.22
CA ILE A 299 6.44 3.32 -10.67
C ILE A 299 7.51 3.82 -9.70
N VAL A 300 7.25 3.81 -8.39
CA VAL A 300 8.19 4.25 -7.37
C VAL A 300 9.48 3.43 -7.44
N ILE A 301 9.39 2.10 -7.54
CA ILE A 301 10.54 1.21 -7.68
C ILE A 301 11.33 1.52 -8.96
N ALA A 302 10.64 1.70 -10.08
CA ALA A 302 11.27 2.04 -11.35
C ALA A 302 12.03 3.37 -11.26
N LEU A 303 11.41 4.41 -10.72
CA LEU A 303 12.02 5.73 -10.53
C LEU A 303 13.19 5.67 -9.55
N LEU A 304 13.00 5.05 -8.39
CA LEU A 304 14.00 4.94 -7.34
C LEU A 304 15.24 4.18 -7.82
N THR A 305 15.05 3.06 -8.51
CA THR A 305 16.14 2.26 -9.09
C THR A 305 16.91 3.07 -10.13
N THR A 306 16.17 3.74 -11.02
CA THR A 306 16.73 4.51 -12.13
C THR A 306 17.52 5.73 -11.66
N LEU A 307 16.99 6.47 -10.67
CA LEU A 307 17.65 7.61 -10.06
C LEU A 307 18.88 7.19 -9.27
N THR A 308 18.75 6.11 -8.47
CA THR A 308 19.87 5.55 -7.71
C THR A 308 21.01 5.16 -8.64
N ALA A 309 20.72 4.39 -9.71
CA ALA A 309 21.73 3.98 -10.68
C ALA A 309 22.43 5.19 -11.32
N ARG A 310 21.68 6.22 -11.75
CA ARG A 310 22.26 7.44 -12.34
C ARG A 310 23.19 8.17 -11.36
N LEU A 311 22.75 8.36 -10.12
CA LEU A 311 23.55 9.04 -9.10
C LEU A 311 24.81 8.24 -8.74
N THR A 312 24.69 6.91 -8.64
CA THR A 312 25.83 6.03 -8.39
C THR A 312 26.85 6.09 -9.53
N VAL A 313 26.43 5.96 -10.79
CA VAL A 313 27.33 6.04 -11.95
C VAL A 313 28.06 7.38 -11.98
N THR A 314 27.33 8.49 -11.82
CA THR A 314 27.91 9.84 -11.89
C THR A 314 28.94 10.06 -10.78
N ARG A 315 28.64 9.63 -9.54
CA ARG A 315 29.58 9.71 -8.41
C ARG A 315 30.81 8.83 -8.63
N THR A 316 30.63 7.60 -9.10
CA THR A 316 31.74 6.68 -9.33
C THR A 316 32.68 7.18 -10.44
N ILE A 317 32.16 7.76 -11.52
CA ILE A 317 33.02 8.36 -12.56
C ILE A 317 33.78 9.57 -12.00
N TYR A 318 33.11 10.45 -11.25
CA TYR A 318 33.76 11.60 -10.61
C TYR A 318 34.89 11.18 -9.66
N GLU A 319 34.70 10.13 -8.86
CA GLU A 319 35.76 9.56 -8.01
C GLU A 319 36.94 9.05 -8.82
N ILE A 320 36.71 8.39 -9.96
CA ILE A 320 37.77 7.88 -10.84
C ILE A 320 38.57 9.03 -11.46
N ASP A 321 37.89 10.07 -11.95
CA ASP A 321 38.53 11.23 -12.55
C ASP A 321 39.37 11.99 -11.52
N LEU A 322 38.86 12.16 -10.29
CA LEU A 322 39.57 12.83 -9.20
C LEU A 322 40.87 12.11 -8.83
N ILE A 323 40.83 10.78 -8.68
CA ILE A 323 42.01 9.94 -8.39
C ILE A 323 43.04 10.03 -9.52
N ARG A 324 42.60 10.13 -10.77
CA ARG A 324 43.50 10.22 -11.93
C ARG A 324 44.16 11.60 -12.05
N SER A 325 43.49 12.67 -11.65
CA SER A 325 44.03 14.03 -11.66
C SER A 325 45.02 14.34 -10.53
N ASP A 326 45.00 13.56 -9.44
CA ASP A 326 45.92 13.74 -8.30
C ASP A 326 46.40 12.38 -7.73
N PRO A 327 47.36 11.73 -8.39
CA PRO A 327 47.87 10.41 -7.98
C PRO A 327 48.65 10.43 -6.66
N GLY A 328 48.94 11.59 -6.06
CA GLY A 328 49.67 11.72 -4.78
C GLY A 328 48.82 11.47 -3.53
N ARG A 329 47.51 11.28 -3.67
CA ARG A 329 46.57 11.15 -2.54
C ARG A 329 46.25 9.70 -2.15
N THR A 330 46.76 8.72 -2.88
CA THR A 330 46.53 7.29 -2.59
C THR A 330 47.25 6.80 -1.33
N ASP A 331 48.27 7.52 -0.86
CA ASP A 331 49.10 7.09 0.28
C ASP A 331 48.51 7.46 1.65
N THR A 332 47.41 8.23 1.71
CA THR A 332 46.82 8.70 2.97
C THR A 332 45.71 7.81 3.55
N TYR A 333 45.33 6.73 2.85
CA TYR A 333 44.24 5.82 3.29
C TYR A 333 44.66 4.35 3.47
N GLN A 334 45.96 4.04 3.44
CA GLN A 334 46.50 2.70 3.76
C GLN A 334 47.16 2.59 5.15
N GLY A 335 46.78 3.47 6.09
CA GLY A 335 47.12 3.36 7.52
C GLY A 335 45.99 2.76 8.33
#